data_AF-A0A1S1NPG0-F1
#
_entry.id   AF-A0A1S1NPG0-F1
#
_cell.length_a   1.000
_cell.length_b   1.000
_cell.length_c   1.000
_cell.angle_alpha   90.00
_cell.angle_beta   90.00
_cell.angle_gamma   90.00
#
_symmetry.space_group_name_H-M   'P 1'
#
loop_
_entity.id
_entity.type
_entity.pdbx_description
1 polymer ?
#
loop_
_entity_poly.entity_id
_entity_poly.type
_entity_poly.pdbx_seq_one_letter_code
_entity_poly.pdbx_strand_id
1 'polypeptide(L)'
;MTSVDGAELVARLYDRYASALSESQRADMDCLIHEEALVALIDLLYLGLDRGDLQSPEVSAGLELARAGKFLKSSDDLAARLAEYQRTHVAV
;
A
#
# COMPACT_ATOMS: atom_id res chain seq x y z
N MET A 1 -3.59 17.02 -12.94
CA MET A 1 -3.88 15.95 -11.98
C MET A 1 -3.14 14.72 -12.46
N THR A 2 -1.98 14.45 -11.88
CA THR A 2 -1.24 13.21 -12.11
C THR A 2 -2.09 12.08 -11.56
N SER A 3 -2.60 11.21 -12.43
CA SER A 3 -3.26 9.97 -12.00
C SER A 3 -2.24 9.20 -11.17
N VAL A 4 -2.51 8.98 -9.89
CA VAL A 4 -1.71 8.09 -9.07
C VAL A 4 -1.80 6.71 -9.68
N ASP A 5 -0.68 6.20 -10.19
CA ASP A 5 -0.62 4.86 -10.75
C ASP A 5 -0.39 3.86 -9.61
N GLY A 6 -1.43 3.06 -9.33
CA GLY A 6 -1.35 2.00 -8.34
C GLY A 6 -0.19 1.03 -8.62
N ALA A 7 0.17 0.81 -9.89
CA ALA A 7 1.28 -0.06 -10.27
C ALA A 7 2.64 0.51 -9.84
N GLU A 8 2.83 1.83 -9.94
CA GLU A 8 4.07 2.48 -9.49
C GLU A 8 4.21 2.40 -7.97
N LEU A 9 3.11 2.60 -7.24
CA LEU A 9 3.11 2.49 -5.78
C LEU A 9 3.41 1.05 -5.32
N VAL A 10 2.80 0.05 -5.97
CA VAL A 10 3.07 -1.36 -5.72
C VAL A 10 4.55 -1.67 -5.93
N ALA A 11 5.12 -1.31 -7.08
CA ALA A 11 6.52 -1.60 -7.40
C ALA A 11 7.47 -1.01 -6.36
N ARG A 12 7.20 0.23 -5.92
CA ARG A 12 8.02 0.92 -4.93
C ARG A 12 7.96 0.27 -3.54
N LEU A 13 6.75 -0.04 -3.06
CA LEU A 13 6.59 -0.68 -1.76
C LEU A 13 7.14 -2.12 -1.78
N TYR A 14 6.93 -2.82 -2.90
CA TYR A 14 7.46 -4.17 -3.08
C TYR A 14 8.99 -4.17 -3.07
N ASP A 15 9.67 -3.31 -3.82
CA ASP A 15 11.13 -3.23 -3.80
C ASP A 15 11.69 -2.98 -2.40
N ARG A 16 11.03 -2.10 -1.62
CA ARG A 16 11.40 -1.80 -0.23
C ARG A 16 11.26 -3.03 0.67
N TYR A 17 10.15 -3.75 0.59
CA TYR A 17 9.84 -4.84 1.52
C TYR A 17 10.31 -6.21 1.06
N ALA A 18 10.55 -6.42 -0.23
CA ALA A 18 10.91 -7.72 -0.80
C ALA A 18 12.12 -8.33 -0.10
N SER A 19 13.13 -7.52 0.23
CA SER A 19 14.33 -7.98 0.95
C SER A 19 14.04 -8.55 2.35
N ALA A 20 12.97 -8.09 3.01
CA ALA A 20 12.53 -8.55 4.32
C ALA A 20 11.55 -9.74 4.26
N LEU A 21 11.02 -10.06 3.07
CA LEU A 21 10.13 -11.20 2.86
C LEU A 21 10.94 -12.48 2.68
N SER A 22 10.43 -13.57 3.26
CA SER A 22 10.91 -14.93 2.95
C SER A 22 10.67 -15.27 1.48
N GLU A 23 11.38 -16.29 0.97
CA GLU A 23 11.25 -16.72 -0.43
C GLU A 23 9.82 -17.08 -0.82
N SER A 24 9.09 -17.81 0.06
CA SER A 24 7.68 -18.14 -0.17
C SER A 24 6.80 -16.90 -0.23
N GLN A 25 6.95 -15.98 0.72
CA GLN A 25 6.16 -14.74 0.74
C GLN A 25 6.44 -13.85 -0.47
N ARG A 26 7.67 -13.88 -0.97
CA ARG A 26 8.09 -13.15 -2.15
C ARG A 26 7.44 -13.72 -3.41
N ALA A 27 7.44 -15.04 -3.56
CA ALA A 27 6.75 -15.72 -4.65
C ALA A 27 5.23 -15.48 -4.64
N ASP A 28 4.61 -15.52 -3.46
CA ASP A 28 3.18 -15.21 -3.30
C ASP A 28 2.89 -13.75 -3.69
N MET A 29 3.73 -12.82 -3.26
CA MET A 29 3.59 -11.39 -3.59
C MET A 29 3.83 -11.13 -5.08
N ASP A 30 4.83 -11.76 -5.70
CA ASP A 30 5.08 -11.66 -7.14
C ASP A 30 3.86 -12.14 -7.95
N CYS A 31 3.23 -13.25 -7.51
CA CYS A 31 1.99 -13.76 -8.09
C CYS A 31 0.85 -12.73 -7.97
N LEU A 32 0.63 -12.19 -6.77
CA LEU A 32 -0.39 -11.17 -6.53
C LEU A 32 -0.14 -9.90 -7.36
N ILE A 33 1.09 -9.45 -7.51
CA ILE A 33 1.42 -8.27 -8.33
C ILE A 33 1.05 -8.52 -9.80
N HIS A 34 1.25 -9.73 -10.31
CA HIS A 34 0.94 -10.09 -11.69
C HIS A 34 -0.56 -10.29 -11.93
N GLU A 35 -1.26 -10.94 -11.00
CA GLU A 35 -2.67 -11.34 -11.18
C GLU A 35 -3.65 -10.30 -10.61
N GLU A 36 -3.35 -9.75 -9.44
CA GLU A 36 -4.24 -8.86 -8.67
C GLU A 36 -3.45 -7.73 -7.98
N ALA A 37 -2.82 -6.84 -8.76
CA ALA A 37 -1.93 -5.79 -8.25
C ALA A 37 -2.54 -4.91 -7.14
N LEU A 38 -3.86 -4.71 -7.13
CA LEU A 38 -4.56 -3.96 -6.07
C LEU A 38 -4.63 -4.73 -4.75
N VAL A 39 -4.71 -6.06 -4.78
CA VAL A 39 -4.62 -6.89 -3.58
C VAL A 39 -3.21 -6.85 -3.02
N ALA A 40 -2.20 -7.01 -3.89
CA ALA A 40 -0.79 -6.84 -3.50
C ALA A 40 -0.54 -5.46 -2.85
N LEU A 41 -1.14 -4.41 -3.42
CA LEU A 41 -1.02 -3.06 -2.88
C LEU A 41 -1.60 -2.93 -1.46
N ILE A 42 -2.75 -3.55 -1.20
CA ILE A 42 -3.38 -3.54 0.13
C ILE A 42 -2.44 -4.18 1.14
N ASP A 43 -1.89 -5.36 0.82
CA ASP A 43 -0.99 -6.09 1.72
C ASP A 43 0.30 -5.31 2.00
N LEU A 44 0.88 -4.68 0.97
CA LEU A 44 2.08 -3.85 1.11
C LEU A 44 1.81 -2.58 1.93
N LEU A 45 0.63 -1.95 1.78
CA LEU A 45 0.23 -0.80 2.59
C LEU A 45 0.02 -1.19 4.05
N TYR A 46 -0.60 -2.35 4.33
CA TYR A 46 -0.72 -2.86 5.69
C TYR A 46 0.63 -3.18 6.32
N LEU A 47 1.54 -3.80 5.55
CA LEU A 47 2.89 -4.05 6.02
C LEU A 47 3.61 -2.75 6.40
N GLY A 48 3.49 -1.72 5.58
CA GLY A 48 4.08 -0.42 5.88
C GLY A 48 3.44 0.29 7.08
N LEU A 49 2.12 0.15 7.27
CA LEU A 49 1.39 0.65 8.44
C LEU A 49 1.89 -0.04 9.72
N ASP A 50 2.00 -1.37 9.71
CA ASP A 50 2.45 -2.16 10.86
C ASP A 50 3.92 -1.86 11.23
N ARG A 51 4.75 -1.54 10.23
CA ARG A 51 6.15 -1.12 10.43
C ARG A 51 6.30 0.34 10.81
N GLY A 52 5.28 1.16 10.55
CA GLY A 52 5.31 2.60 10.72
C GLY A 52 6.35 3.31 9.86
N ASP A 53 6.58 2.82 8.63
CA ASP A 53 7.60 3.33 7.71
C ASP A 53 7.04 3.85 6.37
N LEU A 54 5.71 3.97 6.26
CA LEU A 54 5.07 4.61 5.12
C LEU A 54 5.40 6.10 5.04
N GLN A 55 5.72 6.55 3.84
CA GLN A 55 6.02 7.95 3.53
C GLN A 55 4.77 8.74 3.15
N SER A 56 4.76 10.06 3.36
CA SER A 56 3.61 10.92 3.03
C SER A 56 3.04 10.73 1.62
N PRO A 57 3.86 10.58 0.55
CA PRO A 57 3.34 10.35 -0.79
C PRO A 57 2.63 8.99 -0.92
N GLU A 58 3.10 7.96 -0.22
CA GLU A 58 2.55 6.60 -0.24
C GLU A 58 1.21 6.56 0.50
N VAL A 59 1.15 7.22 1.65
CA VAL A 59 -0.09 7.37 2.44
C VAL A 59 -1.14 8.15 1.64
N SER A 60 -0.72 9.24 0.98
CA SER A 60 -1.64 10.07 0.17
C SER A 60 -2.16 9.30 -1.04
N ALA A 61 -1.30 8.58 -1.74
CA ALA A 61 -1.66 7.74 -2.87
C ALA A 61 -2.62 6.60 -2.45
N GLY A 62 -2.33 5.91 -1.35
CA GLY A 62 -3.21 4.89 -0.78
C GLY A 62 -4.59 5.45 -0.40
N LEU A 63 -4.63 6.64 0.21
CA LEU A 63 -5.88 7.33 0.55
C LEU A 63 -6.70 7.71 -0.69
N GLU A 64 -6.05 8.21 -1.75
CA GLU A 64 -6.73 8.54 -3.01
C GLU A 64 -7.35 7.30 -3.66
N LEU A 65 -6.60 6.21 -3.74
CA LEU A 65 -7.08 4.93 -4.29
C LEU A 65 -8.23 4.35 -3.46
N ALA A 66 -8.13 4.41 -2.14
CA ALA A 66 -9.18 3.96 -1.23
C ALA A 66 -10.46 4.80 -1.35
N ARG A 67 -10.34 6.14 -1.39
CA ARG A 67 -11.49 7.04 -1.61
C ARG A 67 -12.13 6.87 -2.99
N ALA A 68 -11.35 6.46 -3.98
CA ALA A 68 -11.85 6.10 -5.30
C ALA A 68 -12.52 4.71 -5.35
N GLY A 69 -12.61 4.00 -4.21
CA GLY A 69 -13.25 2.68 -4.11
C GLY A 69 -12.47 1.56 -4.81
N LYS A 70 -11.17 1.77 -5.09
CA LYS A 70 -10.36 0.81 -5.86
C LYS A 70 -10.09 -0.48 -5.10
N PHE A 71 -10.15 -0.46 -3.78
CA PHE A 71 -9.87 -1.61 -2.91
C PHE A 71 -11.14 -2.38 -2.50
N LEU A 72 -12.27 -2.14 -3.18
CA LEU A 72 -13.55 -2.80 -2.93
C LEU A 72 -13.91 -2.79 -1.43
N LYS A 73 -14.08 -3.97 -0.83
CA LYS A 73 -14.50 -4.16 0.58
C LYS A 73 -13.50 -3.63 1.60
N SER A 74 -12.22 -3.51 1.24
CA SER A 74 -11.16 -3.03 2.14
C SER A 74 -10.96 -1.52 2.08
N SER A 75 -11.67 -0.81 1.17
CA SER A 75 -11.46 0.63 0.93
C SER A 75 -11.67 1.48 2.17
N ASP A 76 -12.76 1.25 2.91
CA ASP A 76 -13.11 2.10 4.06
C ASP A 76 -12.17 1.89 5.26
N ASP A 77 -11.85 0.62 5.56
CA ASP A 77 -10.93 0.26 6.65
C ASP A 77 -9.50 0.75 6.37
N LEU A 78 -9.00 0.52 5.14
CA LEU A 78 -7.68 0.97 4.74
C LEU A 78 -7.61 2.51 4.73
N ALA A 79 -8.64 3.20 4.25
CA ALA A 79 -8.70 4.66 4.30
C ALA A 79 -8.66 5.18 5.74
N ALA A 80 -9.38 4.53 6.66
CA ALA A 80 -9.38 4.91 8.07
C ALA A 80 -7.99 4.75 8.70
N ARG A 81 -7.32 3.62 8.47
CA ARG A 81 -5.97 3.33 8.99
C ARG A 81 -4.92 4.28 8.42
N LEU A 82 -4.94 4.51 7.11
CA LEU A 82 -4.02 5.45 6.46
C LEU A 82 -4.23 6.89 6.95
N ALA A 83 -5.48 7.30 7.18
CA ALA A 83 -5.79 8.63 7.70
C ALA A 83 -5.35 8.80 9.16
N GLU A 84 -5.48 7.76 9.99
CA GLU A 84 -4.96 7.75 11.35
C GLU A 84 -3.42 7.86 11.34
N TYR A 85 -2.76 7.02 10.55
CA TYR A 85 -1.31 7.03 10.39
C TYR A 85 -0.78 8.39 9.90
N GLN A 86 -1.46 9.03 8.95
CA GLN A 86 -1.10 10.37 8.48
C GLN A 86 -1.11 11.41 9.61
N ARG A 87 -2.08 11.33 10.53
CA ARG A 87 -2.19 12.27 11.66
C ARG A 87 -1.11 12.04 12.71
N THR A 88 -0.71 10.78 12.93
CA THR A 88 0.21 10.42 14.04
C THR A 88 1.68 10.44 13.63
N HIS A 89 2.01 10.07 12.39
CA HIS A 89 3.40 9.88 11.96
C HIS A 89 3.90 10.86 10.90
N VAL A 90 3.00 11.43 10.09
CA VAL A 90 3.38 12.29 8.96
C VAL A 90 3.26 13.79 9.29
N ALA A 91 2.59 14.16 10.39
CA ALA A 91 2.32 15.54 10.77
C ALA A 91 3.47 16.26 11.51
N VAL A 92 4.73 15.83 11.34
CA VAL A 92 5.92 16.45 11.96
C VAL A 92 6.87 17.02 10.91
#